data_AF-C1IDW7-F1
#
_entry.id   AF-C1IDW7-F1
#
_cell.length_a   1.000
_cell.length_b   1.000
_cell.length_c   1.000
_cell.angle_alpha   90.00
_cell.angle_beta   90.00
_cell.angle_gamma   90.00
#
_symmetry.space_group_name_H-M   'P 1'
#
loop_
_entity.id
_entity.type
_entity.pdbx_description
1 polymer ?
#
loop_
_entity_poly.entity_id
_entity_poly.type
_entity_poly.pdbx_seq_one_letter_code
_entity_poly.pdbx_strand_id
1 'polypeptide(L)'
;VDLYQTISDVDVWSTQYERMQETKRKLLETNRNLRTQIKQRLGECLEELDYHELRRLEDEMENTFKLIRERKIKSLGNQIETTKKKNKSQQDIQKNLIHELELRAEDPHYGLVDNGGDYDSVLGYQIEGSRAYALRFHQNHHHHYPNHALHAPSASDIITFHLLE
;
A
#
# COMPACT_ATOMS: atom_id res chain seq x y z
N VAL A 1 -9.98 -42.47 32.43
CA VAL A 1 -9.41 -43.74 31.92
C VAL A 1 -10.47 -44.34 31.02
N ASP A 2 -10.14 -44.62 29.76
CA ASP A 2 -11.11 -45.23 28.85
C ASP A 2 -11.27 -46.73 29.14
N LEU A 3 -12.33 -47.35 28.62
CA LEU A 3 -12.65 -48.75 28.88
C LEU A 3 -11.53 -49.70 28.40
N TYR A 4 -10.80 -49.33 27.34
CA TYR A 4 -9.70 -50.13 26.79
C TYR A 4 -8.50 -50.12 27.74
N GLN A 5 -8.09 -48.96 28.25
CA GLN A 5 -7.02 -48.83 29.23
C GLN A 5 -7.36 -49.53 30.56
N THR A 6 -8.64 -49.52 30.96
CA THR A 6 -9.10 -50.17 32.20
C THR A 6 -9.04 -51.71 32.11
N ILE A 7 -9.26 -52.27 30.92
CA ILE A 7 -9.23 -53.72 30.67
C ILE A 7 -7.81 -54.22 30.32
N SER A 8 -7.02 -53.39 29.62
CA SER A 8 -5.68 -53.76 29.15
C SER A 8 -4.54 -53.39 30.10
N ASP A 9 -4.80 -52.57 31.12
CA ASP A 9 -3.82 -52.07 32.11
C ASP A 9 -2.61 -51.36 31.46
N VAL A 10 -2.79 -50.81 30.26
CA VAL A 10 -1.76 -50.12 29.47
C VAL A 10 -2.18 -48.68 29.17
N ASP A 11 -1.34 -47.70 29.52
CA ASP A 11 -1.57 -46.29 29.17
C ASP A 11 -1.10 -45.97 27.74
N VAL A 12 -2.05 -46.08 26.80
CA VAL A 12 -1.88 -45.74 25.38
C VAL A 12 -1.61 -44.25 25.11
N TRP A 13 -1.95 -43.35 26.04
CA TRP A 13 -1.87 -41.89 25.83
C TRP A 13 -0.59 -41.25 26.36
N SER A 14 0.09 -41.89 27.33
CA SER A 14 1.34 -41.43 27.95
C SER A 14 2.35 -40.87 26.94
N THR A 15 2.76 -41.68 25.96
CA THR A 15 3.76 -41.32 24.95
C THR A 15 3.31 -40.14 24.08
N GLN A 16 2.03 -40.10 23.71
CA GLN A 16 1.49 -39.01 22.88
C GLN A 16 1.38 -37.71 23.66
N TYR A 17 0.97 -37.79 24.92
CA TYR A 17 0.90 -36.66 25.83
C TYR A 17 2.30 -36.10 26.12
N GLU A 18 3.29 -36.97 26.37
CA GLU A 18 4.68 -36.58 26.56
C GLU A 18 5.23 -35.84 25.34
N ARG A 19 5.01 -36.36 24.13
CA ARG A 19 5.38 -35.68 22.87
C ARG A 19 4.72 -34.31 22.72
N MET A 20 3.46 -34.18 23.11
CA MET A 20 2.75 -32.90 23.05
C MET A 20 3.32 -31.90 24.06
N GLN A 21 3.63 -32.34 25.28
CA GLN A 21 4.25 -31.50 26.29
C GLN A 21 5.66 -31.07 25.90
N GLU A 22 6.45 -31.98 25.32
CA GLU A 22 7.75 -31.68 24.74
C GLU A 22 7.65 -30.59 23.66
N THR A 23 6.69 -30.74 22.74
CA THR A 23 6.43 -29.77 21.67
C THR A 23 6.05 -28.41 22.25
N LYS A 24 5.14 -28.38 23.23
CA LYS A 24 4.74 -27.15 23.93
C LYS A 24 5.94 -26.46 24.59
N ARG A 25 6.80 -27.22 25.27
CA ARG A 25 7.99 -26.68 25.94
C ARG A 25 8.94 -26.04 24.93
N LYS A 26 9.21 -26.72 23.81
CA LYS A 26 10.05 -26.18 22.72
C LYS A 26 9.48 -24.89 22.16
N LEU A 27 8.17 -24.82 21.93
CA LEU A 27 7.51 -23.61 21.41
C LEU A 27 7.56 -22.44 22.41
N LEU A 28 7.39 -22.71 23.70
CA LEU A 28 7.50 -21.68 24.73
C LEU A 28 8.93 -21.13 24.80
N GLU A 29 9.92 -22.01 24.69
CA GLU A 29 11.32 -21.63 24.71
C GLU A 29 11.72 -20.80 23.48
N THR A 30 11.32 -21.23 22.28
CA THR A 30 11.56 -20.43 21.07
C THR A 30 10.85 -19.09 21.12
N ASN A 31 9.62 -19.03 21.64
CA ASN A 31 8.88 -17.77 21.77
C ASN A 31 9.57 -16.81 22.75
N ARG A 32 10.06 -17.31 23.89
CA ARG A 32 10.84 -16.52 24.85
C ARG A 32 12.09 -15.97 24.21
N ASN A 33 12.88 -16.81 23.54
CA ASN A 33 14.09 -16.39 22.85
C ASN A 33 13.81 -15.32 21.78
N LEU A 34 12.78 -15.52 20.95
CA LEU A 34 12.39 -14.53 19.94
C LEU A 34 11.97 -13.19 20.57
N ARG A 35 11.23 -13.21 21.68
CA ARG A 35 10.86 -11.99 22.41
C ARG A 35 12.09 -11.28 22.97
N THR A 36 13.04 -12.02 23.52
CA THR A 36 14.31 -11.47 24.00
C THR A 36 15.10 -10.85 22.85
N GLN A 37 15.23 -11.52 21.71
CA GLN A 37 15.91 -10.98 20.53
C GLN A 37 15.24 -9.68 20.02
N ILE A 38 13.91 -9.61 20.02
CA ILE A 38 13.19 -8.39 19.65
C ILE A 38 13.54 -7.25 20.61
N LYS A 39 13.52 -7.50 21.92
CA LYS A 39 13.89 -6.52 22.95
C LYS A 39 15.34 -6.06 22.80
N GLN A 40 16.27 -6.98 22.60
CA GLN A 40 17.69 -6.68 22.37
C GLN A 40 17.88 -5.78 21.13
N ARG A 41 17.19 -6.09 20.03
CA ARG A 41 17.18 -5.24 18.83
C ARG A 41 16.54 -3.87 19.05
N LEU A 42 15.71 -3.71 20.08
CA LEU A 42 15.15 -2.41 20.52
C LEU A 42 16.04 -1.70 21.55
N GLY A 43 17.14 -2.30 21.99
CA GLY A 43 18.06 -1.74 22.98
C GLY A 43 17.73 -2.11 24.43
N GLU A 44 16.86 -3.09 24.67
CA GLU A 44 16.47 -3.58 25.99
C GLU A 44 17.10 -4.95 26.31
N CYS A 45 17.16 -5.35 27.59
CA CYS A 45 17.68 -6.67 28.02
C CYS A 45 19.10 -6.96 27.51
N LEU A 46 19.99 -5.96 27.61
CA LEU A 46 21.37 -6.04 27.15
C LEU A 46 22.35 -6.54 28.22
N GLU A 47 21.90 -6.69 29.48
CA GLU A 47 22.77 -7.01 30.61
C GLU A 47 23.36 -8.43 30.55
N GLU A 48 22.69 -9.34 29.84
CA GLU A 48 23.09 -10.75 29.74
C GLU A 48 24.03 -11.05 28.57
N LEU A 49 24.29 -10.06 27.69
CA LEU A 49 25.15 -10.23 26.51
C LEU A 49 26.62 -9.93 26.83
N ASP A 50 27.51 -10.76 26.30
CA ASP A 50 28.94 -10.46 26.30
C ASP A 50 29.27 -9.33 25.30
N TYR A 51 30.42 -8.68 25.48
CA TYR A 51 30.92 -7.63 24.59
C TYR A 51 30.92 -8.06 23.11
N HIS A 52 31.33 -9.30 22.80
CA HIS A 52 31.33 -9.79 21.43
C HIS A 52 29.91 -9.95 20.85
N GLU A 53 28.95 -10.30 21.69
CA GLU A 53 27.56 -10.45 21.28
C GLU A 53 26.88 -9.09 21.08
N LEU A 54 27.14 -8.13 21.97
CA LEU A 54 26.72 -6.74 21.80
C LEU A 54 27.26 -6.16 20.49
N ARG A 55 28.55 -6.39 20.19
CA ARG A 55 29.15 -5.89 18.95
C ARG A 55 28.51 -6.52 17.71
N ARG A 56 28.24 -7.83 17.77
CA ARG A 56 27.54 -8.52 16.67
C ARG A 56 26.13 -7.98 16.47
N LEU A 57 25.40 -7.73 17.55
CA LEU A 57 24.05 -7.16 17.50
C LEU A 57 24.06 -5.76 16.88
N GLU A 58 25.02 -4.92 17.27
CA GLU A 58 25.25 -3.59 16.69
C GLU A 58 25.51 -3.68 15.18
N ASP A 59 26.45 -4.52 14.77
CA ASP A 59 26.81 -4.71 13.35
C ASP A 59 25.62 -5.30 12.54
N GLU A 60 24.86 -6.25 13.09
CA GLU A 60 23.64 -6.79 12.47
C GLU A 60 22.60 -5.68 12.27
N MET A 61 22.39 -4.85 13.29
CA MET A 61 21.41 -3.78 13.24
C MET A 61 21.80 -2.72 12.21
N GLU A 62 23.05 -2.25 12.22
CA GLU A 62 23.54 -1.28 11.24
C GLU A 62 23.37 -1.78 9.80
N ASN A 63 23.71 -3.04 9.54
CA ASN A 63 23.55 -3.66 8.22
C ASN A 63 22.07 -3.76 7.79
N THR A 64 21.18 -4.19 8.69
CA THR A 64 19.75 -4.26 8.39
C THR A 64 19.14 -2.87 8.14
N PHE A 65 19.51 -1.87 8.93
CA PHE A 65 19.09 -0.48 8.72
C PHE A 65 19.54 0.06 7.37
N LYS A 66 20.80 -0.20 6.99
CA LYS A 66 21.34 0.18 5.68
C LYS A 66 20.53 -0.43 4.54
N LEU A 67 20.26 -1.74 4.60
CA LEU A 67 19.46 -2.45 3.59
C LEU A 67 18.03 -1.89 3.48
N ILE A 68 17.37 -1.64 4.62
CA ILE A 68 16.02 -1.07 4.64
C ILE A 68 16.03 0.34 4.02
N ARG A 69 17.00 1.17 4.39
CA ARG A 69 17.16 2.53 3.87
C ARG A 69 17.38 2.53 2.37
N GLU A 70 18.31 1.72 1.87
CA GLU A 70 18.58 1.59 0.43
C GLU A 70 17.32 1.18 -0.34
N ARG A 71 16.58 0.17 0.17
CA ARG A 71 15.33 -0.28 -0.45
C ARG A 71 14.26 0.81 -0.46
N LYS A 72 14.12 1.56 0.64
CA LYS A 72 13.16 2.66 0.77
C LYS A 72 13.48 3.80 -0.19
N ILE A 73 14.75 4.22 -0.25
CA ILE A 73 15.22 5.25 -1.18
C ILE A 73 14.95 4.84 -2.63
N LYS A 74 15.28 3.59 -3.01
CA LYS A 74 15.01 3.07 -4.35
C LYS A 74 13.52 3.06 -4.67
N SER A 75 12.69 2.61 -3.74
CA SER A 75 11.23 2.60 -3.92
C SER A 75 10.67 4.02 -4.11
N LEU A 76 11.11 4.98 -3.30
CA LEU A 76 10.71 6.39 -3.43
C LEU A 76 11.18 6.99 -4.76
N GLY A 77 12.43 6.73 -5.16
CA GLY A 77 12.96 7.16 -6.45
C GLY A 77 12.13 6.64 -7.63
N ASN A 78 11.75 5.35 -7.60
CA ASN A 78 10.88 4.78 -8.63
C ASN A 78 9.50 5.44 -8.69
N GLN A 79 8.92 5.76 -7.53
CA GLN A 79 7.64 6.47 -7.45
C GLN A 79 7.75 7.88 -8.02
N ILE A 80 8.81 8.62 -7.66
CA ILE A 80 9.10 9.96 -8.18
C ILE A 80 9.22 9.93 -9.70
N GLU A 81 10.04 9.02 -10.25
CA GLU A 81 10.23 8.92 -11.70
C GLU A 81 8.94 8.55 -12.44
N THR A 82 8.13 7.66 -11.85
CA THR A 82 6.83 7.30 -12.41
C THR A 82 5.89 8.51 -12.46
N THR A 83 5.79 9.25 -11.36
CA THR A 83 4.95 10.45 -11.28
C THR A 83 5.46 11.55 -12.22
N LYS A 84 6.77 11.76 -12.31
CA LYS A 84 7.39 12.72 -13.24
C LYS A 84 7.06 12.40 -14.70
N LYS A 85 7.16 11.12 -15.10
CA LYS A 85 6.80 10.68 -16.45
C LYS A 85 5.30 10.89 -16.75
N LYS A 86 4.43 10.61 -15.78
CA LYS A 86 2.98 10.86 -15.92
C LYS A 86 2.68 12.35 -16.09
N ASN A 87 3.27 13.21 -15.24
CA ASN A 87 3.10 14.65 -15.35
C ASN A 87 3.57 15.18 -16.70
N LYS A 88 4.73 14.72 -17.19
CA LYS A 88 5.23 15.10 -18.52
C LYS A 88 4.27 14.66 -19.63
N SER A 89 3.83 13.41 -19.60
CA SER A 89 2.87 12.89 -20.58
C SER A 89 1.56 13.68 -20.58
N GLN A 90 1.03 14.06 -19.42
CA GLN A 90 -0.17 14.89 -19.31
C GLN A 90 0.06 16.31 -19.84
N GLN A 91 1.21 16.92 -19.54
CA GLN A 91 1.58 18.23 -20.09
C GLN A 91 1.69 18.19 -21.61
N ASP A 92 2.27 17.13 -22.18
CA ASP A 92 2.40 16.97 -23.63
C ASP A 92 1.02 16.81 -24.30
N ILE A 93 0.12 16.01 -23.70
CA ILE A 93 -1.28 15.91 -24.15
C ILE A 93 -1.99 17.27 -24.09
N GLN A 94 -1.84 18.01 -22.98
CA GLN A 94 -2.46 19.32 -22.83
C GLN A 94 -1.96 20.31 -23.89
N LYS A 95 -0.65 20.35 -24.15
CA LYS A 95 -0.05 21.20 -25.19
C LYS A 95 -0.60 20.87 -26.57
N ASN A 96 -0.69 19.59 -26.90
CA ASN A 96 -1.24 19.15 -28.19
C ASN A 96 -2.71 19.55 -28.34
N LEU A 97 -3.53 19.37 -27.31
CA LEU A 97 -4.95 19.77 -27.33
C LEU A 97 -5.12 21.28 -27.50
N ILE A 98 -4.30 22.09 -26.82
CA ILE A 98 -4.31 23.56 -26.98
C ILE A 98 -3.95 23.92 -28.44
N HIS A 99 -2.91 23.30 -28.99
CA HIS A 99 -2.50 23.54 -30.37
C HIS A 99 -3.58 23.16 -31.40
N GLU A 100 -4.26 22.02 -31.22
CA GLU A 100 -5.39 21.63 -32.08
C GLU A 100 -6.56 22.61 -32.00
N LEU A 101 -6.84 23.16 -30.82
CA LEU A 101 -7.87 24.19 -30.65
C LEU A 101 -7.49 25.51 -31.33
N GLU A 102 -6.22 25.92 -31.24
CA GLU A 102 -5.71 27.11 -31.93
C GLU A 102 -5.81 26.95 -33.45
N LEU A 103 -5.36 25.82 -34.00
CA LEU A 103 -5.47 25.53 -35.44
C LEU A 103 -6.93 25.54 -35.92
N ARG A 104 -7.87 25.05 -35.10
CA ARG A 104 -9.29 25.05 -35.42
C ARG A 104 -9.93 26.43 -35.29
N ALA A 105 -9.41 27.30 -34.41
CA ALA A 105 -9.88 28.67 -34.28
C ALA A 105 -9.47 29.55 -35.47
N GLU A 106 -8.32 29.25 -36.09
CA GLU A 106 -7.80 29.93 -37.28
C GLU A 106 -8.44 29.43 -38.60
N ASP A 107 -9.27 28.38 -38.58
CA ASP A 107 -10.01 27.88 -39.76
C ASP A 107 -11.32 28.69 -39.95
N PRO A 108 -11.42 29.60 -40.93
CA PRO A 108 -12.61 30.40 -41.19
C PRO A 108 -13.65 29.58 -41.98
N HIS A 109 -14.01 28.40 -41.51
CA HIS A 109 -14.99 27.53 -42.17
C HIS A 109 -16.43 27.71 -41.70
N TYR A 110 -16.75 28.92 -41.24
CA TYR A 110 -18.13 29.43 -41.25
C TYR A 110 -18.15 30.75 -42.03
N GLY A 111 -17.97 30.66 -43.34
CA GLY A 111 -18.45 31.72 -44.23
C GLY A 111 -19.97 31.81 -44.04
N LEU A 112 -20.47 32.98 -43.65
CA LEU A 112 -21.88 33.30 -43.76
C LEU A 112 -22.25 33.15 -45.24
N VAL A 113 -22.80 32.00 -45.61
CA VAL A 113 -23.53 31.89 -46.86
C VAL A 113 -24.87 32.55 -46.59
N ASP A 114 -25.05 33.75 -47.14
CA ASP A 114 -26.35 34.41 -47.25
C ASP A 114 -27.22 33.61 -48.21
N ASN A 115 -27.73 32.47 -47.74
CA ASN A 115 -28.86 31.83 -48.37
C ASN A 115 -30.09 32.65 -47.96
N GLY A 116 -30.35 33.70 -48.75
CA GLY A 116 -31.54 34.54 -48.68
C GLY A 116 -32.82 33.72 -48.86
N GLY A 117 -33.21 33.04 -47.80
CA GLY A 117 -34.42 32.24 -47.69
C GLY A 117 -35.07 32.58 -46.36
N ASP A 118 -36.21 33.22 -46.45
CA ASP A 118 -37.14 33.52 -45.37
C ASP A 118 -37.46 32.22 -44.58
N TYR A 119 -36.74 32.01 -43.48
CA TYR A 119 -37.02 30.95 -42.52
C TYR A 119 -37.48 31.62 -41.23
N ASP A 120 -38.80 31.64 -41.07
CA ASP A 120 -39.49 31.93 -39.81
C ASP A 120 -38.92 31.01 -38.72
N SER A 121 -38.04 31.57 -37.90
CA SER A 121 -37.21 30.85 -36.94
C SER A 121 -38.00 30.62 -35.64
N VAL A 122 -38.92 29.67 -35.67
CA VAL A 122 -39.46 29.04 -34.46
C VAL A 122 -38.49 27.96 -34.00
N LEU A 123 -37.38 28.36 -33.40
CA LEU A 123 -36.72 27.57 -32.35
C LEU A 123 -35.75 28.47 -31.58
N GLY A 124 -36.18 28.92 -30.41
CA GLY A 124 -35.37 29.76 -29.54
C GLY A 124 -34.07 29.06 -29.11
N TYR A 125 -32.95 29.60 -29.55
CA TYR A 125 -31.63 29.39 -28.95
C TYR A 125 -30.83 30.69 -29.00
N GLN A 126 -31.24 31.67 -28.18
CA GLN A 126 -30.33 32.73 -27.73
C GLN A 126 -29.68 32.28 -26.42
N ILE A 127 -28.57 31.55 -26.55
CA ILE A 127 -27.46 31.65 -25.58
C ILE A 127 -26.28 32.18 -26.38
N GLU A 128 -26.35 33.48 -26.60
CA GLU A 128 -25.27 34.29 -27.12
C GLU A 128 -24.04 34.13 -26.21
N GLY A 129 -22.92 33.66 -26.77
CA GLY A 129 -21.61 33.69 -26.12
C GLY A 129 -21.16 32.47 -25.29
N SER A 130 -21.95 31.40 -25.15
CA SER A 130 -21.52 30.23 -24.35
C SER A 130 -21.11 29.03 -25.21
N ARG A 131 -19.96 29.13 -25.90
CA ARG A 131 -19.15 27.93 -26.18
C ARG A 131 -18.42 27.51 -24.91
N ALA A 132 -19.19 27.20 -23.87
CA ALA A 132 -18.66 26.48 -22.72
C ALA A 132 -18.40 25.06 -23.21
N TYR A 133 -17.23 24.81 -23.79
CA TYR A 133 -16.67 23.48 -23.80
C TYR A 133 -16.52 23.11 -22.34
N ALA A 134 -17.51 22.41 -21.80
CA ALA A 134 -17.32 21.66 -20.57
C ALA A 134 -16.28 20.59 -20.92
N LEU A 135 -15.00 20.94 -20.82
CA LEU A 135 -13.92 19.99 -20.64
C LEU A 135 -14.25 19.29 -19.34
N ARG A 136 -15.09 18.25 -19.44
CA ARG A 136 -15.28 17.30 -18.38
C ARG A 136 -13.89 16.73 -18.15
N PHE A 137 -13.22 17.20 -17.10
CA PHE A 137 -12.10 16.49 -16.52
C PHE A 137 -12.66 15.10 -16.25
N HIS A 138 -12.36 14.15 -17.14
CA HIS A 138 -12.62 12.76 -16.89
C HIS A 138 -11.65 12.41 -15.78
N GLN A 139 -12.08 12.63 -14.54
CA GLN A 139 -11.47 11.99 -13.41
C GLN A 139 -11.73 10.51 -13.66
N ASN A 140 -10.78 9.86 -14.34
CA ASN A 140 -10.68 8.43 -14.39
C ASN A 140 -10.41 7.99 -12.95
N HIS A 141 -11.48 7.95 -12.16
CA HIS A 141 -11.60 7.08 -11.02
C HIS A 141 -11.61 5.66 -11.57
N HIS A 142 -10.43 5.21 -12.03
CA HIS A 142 -10.14 3.80 -12.02
C HIS A 142 -10.30 3.36 -10.58
N HIS A 143 -11.41 2.68 -10.34
CA HIS A 143 -11.69 1.99 -9.10
C HIS A 143 -10.44 1.20 -8.72
N HIS A 144 -9.76 1.69 -7.70
CA HIS A 144 -8.79 0.90 -6.98
C HIS A 144 -9.60 -0.21 -6.32
N TYR A 145 -9.66 -1.38 -6.94
CA TYR A 145 -10.04 -2.60 -6.23
C TYR A 145 -8.98 -2.81 -5.15
N PRO A 146 -9.32 -2.73 -3.84
CA PRO A 146 -8.46 -3.28 -2.84
C PRO A 146 -8.67 -4.79 -2.91
N ASN A 147 -7.62 -5.53 -3.29
CA ASN A 147 -7.60 -6.97 -3.05
C ASN A 147 -7.58 -7.19 -1.53
N HIS A 148 -8.78 -7.33 -0.95
CA HIS A 148 -8.99 -7.92 0.37
C HIS A 148 -9.72 -9.25 0.17
N ALA A 149 -8.95 -10.35 0.22
CA ALA A 149 -9.35 -11.62 0.82
C ALA A 149 -8.20 -12.65 0.72
N LEU A 150 -7.15 -12.46 1.52
CA LEU A 150 -6.57 -13.59 2.24
C LEU A 150 -6.46 -13.17 3.71
N HIS A 151 -7.28 -13.84 4.50
CA HIS A 151 -7.42 -13.81 5.94
C HIS A 151 -6.08 -13.64 6.68
N ALA A 152 -5.94 -12.57 7.45
CA ALA A 152 -5.07 -12.53 8.63
C ALA A 152 -5.80 -11.72 9.72
N PRO A 153 -5.96 -12.27 10.94
CA PRO A 153 -6.73 -11.63 11.98
C PRO A 153 -5.96 -10.47 12.58
N SER A 154 -6.68 -9.37 12.82
CA SER A 154 -6.61 -8.59 14.07
C SER A 154 -5.25 -8.54 14.78
N ALA A 155 -4.48 -7.49 14.49
CA ALA A 155 -3.51 -6.91 15.43
C ALA A 155 -3.26 -5.44 15.04
N SER A 156 -4.33 -4.64 14.99
CA SER A 156 -4.22 -3.19 15.16
C SER A 156 -4.40 -2.92 16.65
N ASP A 157 -3.39 -3.29 17.44
CA ASP A 157 -3.14 -2.75 18.77
C ASP A 157 -1.63 -2.88 19.00
N ILE A 158 -1.03 -1.91 19.71
CA ILE A 158 0.41 -1.61 19.83
C ILE A 158 0.85 -0.73 18.64
N ILE A 159 0.93 0.59 18.73
CA ILE A 159 1.56 1.41 19.77
C ILE A 159 0.87 2.79 19.81
N THR A 160 0.04 3.02 20.83
CA THR A 160 -0.40 4.37 21.22
C THR A 160 0.12 4.61 22.64
N PHE A 161 1.18 5.41 22.76
CA PHE A 161 1.67 5.84 24.07
C PHE A 161 0.69 6.88 24.64
N HIS A 162 0.04 6.56 25.75
CA HIS A 162 -0.54 7.57 26.62
C HIS A 162 0.55 8.05 27.58
N LEU A 163 1.13 9.22 27.28
CA LEU A 163 1.80 10.05 28.27
C LEU A 163 0.70 10.70 29.14
N LEU A 164 0.65 10.35 30.42
CA LEU A 164 0.05 11.20 31.44
C LEU A 164 0.93 11.21 32.69
N GLU A 165 1.05 12.44 33.19
CA GLU A 165 1.68 12.95 34.40
C GLU A 165 1.10 12.34 35.69
#